data_AF-U2YPW9-F1
#
_entry.id   AF-U2YPW9-F1
#
_cell.length_a   1.000
_cell.length_b   1.000
_cell.length_c   1.000
_cell.angle_alpha   90.00
_cell.angle_beta   90.00
_cell.angle_gamma   90.00
#
_symmetry.space_group_name_H-M   'P 1'
#
loop_
_entity.id
_entity.type
_entity.pdbx_description
1 polymer ?
#
loop_
_entity_poly.entity_id
_entity_poly.type
_entity_poly.pdbx_seq_one_letter_code
_entity_poly.pdbx_strand_id
1 'polypeptide(L)'
;MFDHTQNEGGKPALESPPPTIRVHPRERLLSLDAIDGLAECLNVLNLPRRKVVEWLTDTLYGWIEQGGVVLSGEGEAIDIYPGIIDDAHGDDGSAVWISEQRRRAGHVPQRRPRQSMLLRLQLYDAAFRIGMCRSIIAEAEPSRETDAPNA
;
A
#
# COMPACT_ATOMS: atom_id res chain seq x y z
N MET A 1 33.35 -40.63 36.95
CA MET A 1 31.97 -41.03 37.27
C MET A 1 31.08 -39.93 36.72
N PHE A 2 30.31 -40.29 35.70
CA PHE A 2 29.17 -39.63 35.02
C PHE A 2 28.76 -38.21 35.44
N ASP A 3 28.21 -37.33 34.61
CA ASP A 3 27.90 -37.25 33.17
C ASP A 3 27.01 -35.99 33.08
N HIS A 4 27.15 -35.17 32.03
CA HIS A 4 26.12 -34.28 31.44
C HIS A 4 25.41 -33.27 32.38
N THR A 5 25.28 -32.00 32.02
CA THR A 5 24.35 -31.61 30.95
C THR A 5 24.61 -30.16 30.57
N GLN A 6 24.58 -29.95 29.26
CA GLN A 6 24.56 -28.69 28.57
C GLN A 6 23.51 -27.73 29.16
N ASN A 7 23.79 -26.43 29.15
CA ASN A 7 22.72 -25.46 28.96
C ASN A 7 23.06 -24.67 27.71
N GLU A 8 22.65 -25.26 26.59
CA GLU A 8 22.68 -24.66 25.28
C GLU A 8 21.72 -23.47 25.23
N GLY A 9 22.08 -22.48 24.41
CA GLY A 9 21.12 -21.80 23.56
C GLY A 9 19.98 -21.12 24.29
N GLY A 10 20.26 -19.96 24.87
CA GLY A 10 19.29 -18.87 24.85
C GLY A 10 18.98 -18.56 23.39
N LYS A 11 18.04 -19.31 22.79
CA LYS A 11 17.37 -18.94 21.54
C LYS A 11 17.01 -17.46 21.70
N PRO A 12 17.50 -16.53 20.86
CA PRO A 12 16.81 -15.27 20.76
C PRO A 12 15.37 -15.62 20.44
N ALA A 13 14.45 -15.08 21.23
CA ALA A 13 13.03 -15.20 20.94
C ALA A 13 12.87 -14.95 19.45
N LEU A 14 12.11 -15.82 18.78
CA LEU A 14 11.63 -15.59 17.43
C LEU A 14 10.89 -14.26 17.50
N GLU A 15 11.60 -13.15 17.32
CA GLU A 15 11.01 -11.86 17.01
C GLU A 15 10.26 -12.14 15.72
N SER A 16 8.94 -12.26 15.83
CA SER A 16 8.08 -12.42 14.66
C SER A 16 8.56 -11.41 13.62
N PRO A 17 8.78 -11.83 12.37
CA PRO A 17 9.26 -10.93 11.35
C PRO A 17 8.38 -9.68 11.37
N PRO A 18 8.98 -8.48 11.25
CA PRO A 18 8.24 -7.23 11.34
C PRO A 18 7.03 -7.32 10.41
N PRO A 19 5.85 -6.91 10.85
CA PRO A 19 4.65 -7.02 10.02
C PRO A 19 4.92 -6.27 8.72
N THR A 20 4.94 -7.00 7.62
CA THR A 20 5.43 -6.48 6.34
C THR A 20 4.30 -6.48 5.35
N ILE A 21 4.04 -5.32 4.75
CA ILE A 21 3.13 -5.20 3.61
C ILE A 21 3.92 -4.91 2.34
N ARG A 22 3.49 -5.49 1.23
CA ARG A 22 4.05 -5.23 -0.08
C ARG A 22 3.01 -4.50 -0.92
N VAL A 23 3.39 -3.34 -1.45
CA VAL A 23 2.55 -2.60 -2.41
C VAL A 23 2.72 -3.18 -3.80
N HIS A 24 1.80 -2.85 -4.70
CA HIS A 24 1.91 -3.28 -6.09
C HIS A 24 3.16 -2.72 -6.80
N PRO A 25 3.66 -3.43 -7.84
CA PRO A 25 4.78 -2.95 -8.64
C PRO A 25 4.40 -1.68 -9.40
N ARG A 26 5.42 -0.91 -9.77
CA ARG A 26 5.29 0.40 -10.40
C ARG A 26 4.39 0.36 -11.64
N GLU A 27 4.52 -0.65 -12.48
CA GLU A 27 3.75 -0.79 -13.72
C GLU A 27 2.25 -0.89 -13.44
N ARG A 28 1.90 -1.58 -12.34
CA ARG A 28 0.51 -1.70 -11.89
C ARG A 28 0.03 -0.44 -11.22
N LEU A 29 0.82 0.21 -10.38
CA LEU A 29 0.43 1.48 -9.75
C LEU A 29 0.29 2.60 -10.78
N LEU A 30 1.07 2.60 -11.88
CA LEU A 30 0.95 3.57 -12.97
C LEU A 30 -0.04 3.14 -14.07
N SER A 31 -0.97 2.24 -13.74
CA SER A 31 -2.06 1.83 -14.63
C SER A 31 -3.30 2.70 -14.45
N LEU A 32 -4.26 2.56 -15.36
CA LEU A 32 -5.58 3.19 -15.22
C LEU A 32 -6.38 2.51 -14.09
N ASP A 33 -6.22 1.20 -13.94
CA ASP A 33 -6.90 0.39 -12.92
C ASP A 33 -6.57 0.86 -11.51
N ALA A 34 -5.32 1.29 -11.26
CA ALA A 34 -4.92 1.82 -9.96
C ALA A 34 -5.59 3.15 -9.62
N ILE A 35 -5.86 3.98 -10.62
CA ILE A 35 -6.57 5.24 -10.41
C ILE A 35 -8.04 4.99 -10.16
N ASP A 36 -8.64 4.07 -10.91
CA ASP A 36 -10.05 3.72 -10.76
C ASP A 36 -10.30 3.06 -9.40
N GLY A 37 -9.51 2.05 -9.05
CA GLY A 37 -9.64 1.39 -7.76
C GLY A 37 -9.23 2.28 -6.57
N LEU A 38 -8.31 3.23 -6.74
CA LEU A 38 -8.11 4.29 -5.74
C LEU A 38 -9.37 5.14 -5.59
N ALA A 39 -10.01 5.55 -6.68
CA ALA A 39 -11.23 6.37 -6.63
C ALA A 39 -12.37 5.62 -5.92
N GLU A 40 -12.53 4.32 -6.19
CA GLU A 40 -13.46 3.46 -5.47
C GLU A 40 -13.11 3.38 -3.97
N CYS A 41 -11.85 3.09 -3.63
CA CYS A 41 -11.41 2.99 -2.24
C CYS A 41 -11.63 4.31 -1.48
N LEU A 42 -11.35 5.45 -2.11
CA LEU A 42 -11.62 6.77 -1.54
C LEU A 42 -13.11 7.06 -1.34
N ASN A 43 -13.98 6.51 -2.18
CA ASN A 43 -15.43 6.61 -2.02
C ASN A 43 -15.94 5.70 -0.90
N VAL A 44 -15.41 4.48 -0.79
CA VAL A 44 -15.70 3.56 0.33
C VAL A 44 -15.26 4.16 1.66
N LEU A 45 -14.07 4.77 1.70
CA LEU A 45 -13.55 5.45 2.89
C LEU A 45 -14.48 6.58 3.34
N ASN A 46 -15.17 7.26 2.42
CA ASN A 46 -16.18 8.30 2.67
C ASN A 46 -15.77 9.42 3.66
N LEU A 47 -14.47 9.65 3.83
CA LEU A 47 -13.96 10.70 4.72
C LEU A 47 -13.86 12.07 4.01
N PRO A 48 -14.02 13.21 4.70
CA PRO A 48 -13.67 14.51 4.12
C PRO A 48 -12.22 14.55 3.61
N ARG A 49 -11.92 15.32 2.56
CA ARG A 49 -10.57 15.38 1.94
C ARG A 49 -9.41 15.54 2.94
N ARG A 50 -9.56 16.41 3.95
CA ARG A 50 -8.54 16.62 5.00
C ARG A 50 -8.40 15.39 5.90
N LYS A 51 -9.53 14.77 6.25
CA LYS A 51 -9.58 13.54 7.04
C LYS A 51 -8.97 12.35 6.31
N VAL A 52 -8.96 12.34 4.98
CA VAL A 52 -8.24 11.30 4.22
C VAL A 52 -6.72 11.43 4.40
N VAL A 53 -6.18 12.66 4.40
CA VAL A 53 -4.74 12.89 4.62
C VAL A 53 -4.36 12.56 6.07
N GLU A 54 -5.19 12.96 7.04
CA GLU A 54 -5.01 12.57 8.45
C GLU A 54 -5.03 11.05 8.60
N TRP A 55 -6.05 10.36 8.04
CA TRP A 55 -6.14 8.90 8.06
C TRP A 55 -4.94 8.22 7.41
N LEU A 56 -4.47 8.72 6.25
CA LEU A 56 -3.29 8.20 5.56
C LEU A 56 -2.05 8.30 6.47
N THR A 57 -1.90 9.45 7.12
CA THR A 57 -0.79 9.76 8.03
C THR A 57 -0.82 8.85 9.26
N ASP A 58 -1.97 8.78 9.93
CA ASP A 58 -2.17 7.96 11.13
C ASP A 58 -1.96 6.47 10.84
N THR A 59 -2.44 6.00 9.68
CA THR A 59 -2.33 4.59 9.28
C THR A 59 -0.88 4.21 9.00
N LEU A 60 -0.14 5.04 8.27
CA LEU A 60 1.25 4.76 7.91
C LEU A 60 2.17 4.90 9.11
N TYR A 61 2.11 6.01 9.86
CA TYR A 61 2.97 6.17 11.03
C TYR A 61 2.62 5.16 12.13
N GLY A 62 1.33 4.87 12.35
CA GLY A 62 0.92 3.84 13.31
C GLY A 62 1.44 2.45 12.96
N TRP A 63 1.59 2.13 11.66
CA TRP A 63 2.21 0.89 11.21
C TRP A 63 3.71 0.84 11.49
N ILE A 64 4.42 1.93 11.16
CA ILE A 64 5.87 2.04 11.40
C ILE A 64 6.20 2.03 12.90
N GLU A 65 5.40 2.70 13.73
CA GLU A 65 5.54 2.70 15.19
C GLU A 65 5.39 1.29 15.79
N GLN A 66 4.62 0.41 15.14
CA GLN A 66 4.49 -1.01 15.51
C GLN A 66 5.64 -1.88 14.98
N GLY A 67 6.65 -1.28 14.35
CA GLY A 67 7.76 -1.99 13.72
C GLY A 67 7.41 -2.56 12.34
N GLY A 68 6.32 -2.10 11.73
CA GLY A 68 5.91 -2.55 10.42
C GLY A 68 6.81 -2.03 9.30
N VAL A 69 6.91 -2.80 8.21
CA VAL A 69 7.71 -2.45 7.04
C VAL A 69 6.81 -2.36 5.81
N VAL A 70 7.01 -1.33 4.99
CA VAL A 70 6.36 -1.18 3.70
C VAL A 70 7.37 -1.47 2.61
N LEU A 71 7.12 -2.50 1.81
CA LEU A 71 7.96 -2.87 0.67
C LEU A 71 7.31 -2.42 -0.64
N SER A 72 8.11 -1.91 -1.55
CA SER A 72 7.75 -1.71 -2.95
C SER A 72 7.42 -3.05 -3.62
N GLY A 73 6.78 -3.01 -4.79
CA GLY A 73 6.54 -4.23 -5.57
C GLY A 73 7.84 -4.95 -5.99
N GLU A 74 8.97 -4.24 -6.02
CA GLU A 74 10.30 -4.80 -6.28
C GLU A 74 10.94 -5.41 -5.03
N GLY A 75 10.37 -5.16 -3.84
CA GLY A 75 10.86 -5.66 -2.55
C GLY A 75 11.80 -4.70 -1.82
N GLU A 76 11.94 -3.48 -2.32
CA GLU A 76 12.71 -2.43 -1.66
C GLU A 76 11.87 -1.79 -0.55
N ALA A 77 12.48 -1.54 0.61
CA ALA A 77 11.79 -0.84 1.68
C ALA A 77 11.50 0.62 1.28
N ILE A 78 10.24 1.03 1.42
CA ILE A 78 9.83 2.42 1.30
C ILE A 78 10.06 3.07 2.66
N ASP A 79 11.03 3.98 2.74
CA ASP A 79 11.33 4.70 3.97
C ASP A 79 10.22 5.71 4.26
N ILE A 80 9.47 5.52 5.33
CA ILE A 80 8.36 6.40 5.75
C ILE A 80 8.91 7.38 6.78
N TYR A 81 9.34 8.55 6.31
CA TYR A 81 9.92 9.61 7.15
C TYR A 81 8.93 10.75 7.42
N PRO A 82 9.15 11.56 8.47
CA PRO A 82 8.39 12.78 8.73
C PRO A 82 8.48 13.75 7.54
N GLY A 83 7.38 13.88 6.78
CA GLY A 83 7.31 14.75 5.60
C GLY A 83 7.04 14.00 4.28
N ILE A 84 7.10 12.67 4.26
CA ILE A 84 6.84 11.88 3.05
C ILE A 84 5.45 12.12 2.45
N ILE A 85 4.45 12.42 3.29
CA ILE A 85 3.09 12.76 2.85
C ILE A 85 3.10 14.11 2.14
N ASP A 86 3.82 15.10 2.67
CA ASP A 86 3.96 16.42 2.06
C ASP A 86 4.72 16.31 0.73
N ASP A 87 5.78 15.50 0.67
CA ASP A 87 6.52 15.24 -0.58
C ASP A 87 5.67 14.52 -1.63
N ALA A 88 4.82 13.59 -1.20
CA ALA A 88 3.88 12.90 -2.07
C ALA A 88 2.78 13.83 -2.57
N HIS A 89 2.29 14.77 -1.74
CA HIS A 89 1.23 15.72 -2.09
C HIS A 89 1.77 16.98 -2.78
N GLY A 90 3.06 17.28 -2.65
CA GLY A 90 3.68 18.52 -3.08
C GLY A 90 3.00 19.73 -2.42
N ASP A 91 2.87 20.82 -3.18
CA ASP A 91 2.18 22.05 -2.74
C ASP A 91 0.64 21.93 -2.73
N ASP A 92 0.08 20.73 -2.97
CA ASP A 92 -1.36 20.46 -2.90
C ASP A 92 -1.83 20.24 -1.44
N GLY A 93 -1.48 21.19 -0.55
CA GLY A 93 -1.95 21.21 0.84
C GLY A 93 -3.47 21.37 0.99
N SER A 94 -4.18 21.59 -0.12
CA SER A 94 -5.64 21.69 -0.18
C SER A 94 -6.34 20.34 -0.42
N ALA A 95 -5.59 19.26 -0.62
CA ALA A 95 -6.11 17.93 -0.94
C ALA A 95 -7.11 17.96 -2.12
N VAL A 96 -6.89 18.85 -3.09
CA VAL A 96 -7.76 19.00 -4.26
C VAL A 96 -7.69 17.74 -5.09
N TRP A 97 -6.51 17.14 -5.21
CA TRP A 97 -6.30 15.90 -5.93
C TRP A 97 -7.18 14.74 -5.44
N ILE A 98 -7.45 14.64 -4.12
CA ILE A 98 -8.33 13.60 -3.55
C ILE A 98 -9.76 13.78 -4.08
N SER A 99 -10.22 15.03 -4.16
CA SER A 99 -11.55 15.35 -4.69
C SER A 99 -11.63 15.06 -6.18
N GLU A 100 -10.54 15.33 -6.93
CA GLU A 100 -10.45 14.95 -8.34
C GLU A 100 -10.47 13.44 -8.55
N GLN A 101 -9.78 12.65 -7.72
CA GLN A 101 -9.81 11.19 -7.84
C GLN A 101 -11.21 10.64 -7.56
N ARG A 102 -11.90 11.12 -6.51
CA ARG A 102 -13.30 10.71 -6.25
C ARG A 102 -14.25 10.99 -7.42
N ARG A 103 -14.10 12.14 -8.06
CA ARG A 103 -14.89 12.50 -9.26
C ARG A 103 -14.61 11.59 -10.45
N ARG A 104 -13.47 10.87 -10.47
CA ARG A 104 -13.15 9.91 -11.52
C ARG A 104 -13.80 8.55 -11.31
N ALA A 105 -14.29 8.23 -10.11
CA ALA A 105 -15.06 7.01 -9.92
C ALA A 105 -16.30 7.02 -10.83
N GLY A 106 -16.41 6.05 -11.73
CA GLY A 106 -17.46 5.98 -12.75
C GLY A 106 -17.15 6.73 -14.06
N HIS A 107 -15.98 7.38 -14.17
CA HIS A 107 -15.48 7.99 -15.40
C HIS A 107 -14.11 7.40 -15.76
N VAL A 108 -14.07 6.56 -16.81
CA VAL A 108 -12.84 5.90 -17.25
C VAL A 108 -11.72 6.92 -17.46
N PRO A 109 -10.61 6.85 -16.70
CA PRO A 109 -9.52 7.79 -16.86
C PRO A 109 -8.88 7.64 -18.24
N GLN A 110 -8.84 8.75 -19.00
CA GLN A 110 -8.28 8.74 -20.37
C GLN A 110 -6.76 8.86 -20.41
N ARG A 111 -6.12 9.15 -19.27
CA ARG A 111 -4.67 9.42 -19.18
C ARG A 111 -4.06 8.60 -18.06
N ARG A 112 -2.94 7.95 -18.39
CA ARG A 112 -2.13 7.21 -17.42
C ARG A 112 -1.54 8.14 -16.35
N PRO A 113 -1.39 7.67 -15.11
CA PRO A 113 -0.68 8.37 -14.05
C PRO A 113 0.72 8.80 -14.49
N ARG A 114 1.15 9.97 -14.02
CA ARG A 114 2.54 10.42 -14.22
C ARG A 114 3.45 9.72 -13.22
N GLN A 115 4.74 9.63 -13.55
CA GLN A 115 5.75 9.08 -12.65
C GLN A 115 5.78 9.78 -11.29
N SER A 116 5.52 11.10 -11.26
CA SER A 116 5.45 11.89 -10.03
C SER A 116 4.32 11.45 -9.09
N MET A 117 3.35 10.67 -9.57
CA MET A 117 2.25 10.13 -8.76
C MET A 117 2.62 8.78 -8.11
N LEU A 118 3.73 8.15 -8.48
CA LEU A 118 4.09 6.82 -8.02
C LEU A 118 4.16 6.76 -6.50
N LEU A 119 4.92 7.67 -5.87
CA LEU A 119 5.06 7.71 -4.42
C LEU A 119 3.69 7.84 -3.73
N ARG A 120 2.86 8.79 -4.21
CA ARG A 120 1.50 8.98 -3.70
C ARG A 120 0.67 7.69 -3.79
N LEU A 121 0.71 7.01 -4.93
CA LEU A 121 -0.04 5.76 -5.15
C LEU A 121 0.49 4.61 -4.29
N GLN A 122 1.80 4.51 -4.07
CA GLN A 122 2.40 3.54 -3.16
C GLN A 122 1.91 3.78 -1.72
N LEU A 123 1.90 5.03 -1.25
CA LEU A 123 1.45 5.36 0.10
C LEU A 123 -0.03 5.07 0.31
N TYR A 124 -0.89 5.37 -0.68
CA TYR A 124 -2.30 5.01 -0.61
C TYR A 124 -2.52 3.51 -0.65
N ASP A 125 -1.85 2.78 -1.55
CA ASP A 125 -1.96 1.31 -1.60
C ASP A 125 -1.53 0.69 -0.27
N ALA A 126 -0.41 1.15 0.30
CA ALA A 126 0.06 0.73 1.61
C ALA A 126 -0.98 0.99 2.70
N ALA A 127 -1.52 2.20 2.77
CA ALA A 127 -2.48 2.56 3.81
C ALA A 127 -3.81 1.80 3.69
N PHE A 128 -4.32 1.58 2.48
CA PHE A 128 -5.53 0.74 2.30
C PHE A 128 -5.27 -0.72 2.68
N ARG A 129 -4.07 -1.25 2.38
CA ARG A 129 -3.68 -2.61 2.78
C ARG A 129 -3.57 -2.74 4.29
N ILE A 130 -3.03 -1.73 4.98
CA ILE A 130 -2.91 -1.71 6.45
C ILE A 130 -4.27 -1.51 7.13
N GLY A 131 -4.98 -0.44 6.77
CA GLY A 131 -6.16 0.02 7.51
C GLY A 131 -7.46 -0.69 7.13
N MET A 132 -7.55 -1.25 5.92
CA MET A 132 -8.77 -1.87 5.39
C MET A 132 -8.56 -3.28 4.85
N CYS A 133 -7.35 -3.86 4.97
CA CYS A 133 -6.99 -5.15 4.37
C CYS A 133 -7.36 -5.24 2.88
N ARG A 134 -7.26 -4.12 2.15
CA ARG A 134 -7.69 -4.01 0.75
C ARG A 134 -6.62 -3.31 -0.10
N SER A 135 -6.45 -3.77 -1.33
CA SER A 135 -5.61 -3.11 -2.32
C SER A 135 -6.38 -2.09 -3.15
N ILE A 136 -5.71 -1.03 -3.62
CA ILE A 136 -6.29 -0.07 -4.58
C ILE A 136 -6.40 -0.65 -5.99
N ILE A 137 -5.75 -1.77 -6.27
CA ILE A 137 -5.90 -2.53 -7.51
C ILE A 137 -6.59 -3.83 -7.14
N ALA A 138 -7.64 -4.22 -7.87
CA ALA A 138 -8.19 -5.55 -7.72
C ALA A 138 -7.07 -6.58 -7.89
N GLU A 139 -6.91 -7.46 -6.90
CA GLU A 139 -6.02 -8.61 -7.02
C GLU A 139 -6.55 -9.40 -8.21
N ALA A 140 -5.92 -9.22 -9.38
CA ALA A 140 -6.29 -9.96 -10.57
C ALA A 140 -6.30 -11.43 -10.16
N GLU A 141 -7.48 -12.07 -10.22
CA GLU A 141 -7.58 -13.51 -10.03
C GLU A 141 -6.49 -14.12 -10.92
N PRO A 142 -5.63 -15.01 -10.40
CA PRO A 142 -4.68 -15.70 -11.24
C PRO A 142 -5.52 -16.28 -12.37
N SER A 143 -5.26 -15.82 -13.59
CA SER A 143 -5.94 -16.29 -14.79
C SER A 143 -6.07 -17.79 -14.63
N ARG A 144 -7.31 -18.27 -14.42
CA ARG A 144 -7.62 -19.68 -14.60
C ARG A 144 -7.25 -19.91 -16.05
N GLU A 145 -6.01 -20.38 -16.23
CA GLU A 145 -5.50 -20.88 -17.48
C GLU A 145 -6.54 -21.86 -17.93
N THR A 146 -7.25 -21.43 -18.96
CA THR A 146 -8.38 -22.11 -19.56
C THR A 146 -7.94 -23.54 -19.76
N ASP A 147 -8.59 -24.44 -19.01
CA ASP A 147 -8.68 -25.85 -19.30
C ASP A 147 -8.86 -25.97 -20.81
N ALA A 148 -7.77 -26.34 -21.51
CA ALA A 148 -7.80 -26.54 -22.93
C ALA A 148 -8.65 -27.79 -23.15
N PRO A 149 -9.86 -27.69 -23.75
CA PRO A 149 -10.54 -28.90 -24.14
C PRO A 149 -9.91 -29.36 -25.46
N ASN A 150 -9.28 -30.52 -25.38
CA ASN A 150 -9.43 -31.60 -26.36
C ASN A 150 -8.72 -31.45 -27.73
N ALA A 151 -7.71 -32.29 -27.95
CA ALA A 151 -7.64 -33.20 -29.10
C ALA A 151 -6.62 -34.32 -28.81
#